data_AF-A0A8T5L4W7-F1
#
_entry.id   AF-A0A8T5L4W7-F1
#
_cell.length_a   1.000
_cell.length_b   1.000
_cell.length_c   1.000
_cell.angle_alpha   90.00
_cell.angle_beta   90.00
_cell.angle_gamma   90.00
#
_symmetry.space_group_name_H-M   'P 1'
#
loop_
_entity.id
_entity.type
_entity.pdbx_description
1 polymer ?
#
loop_
_entity_poly.entity_id
_entity_poly.type
_entity_poly.pdbx_seq_one_letter_code
_entity_poly.pdbx_strand_id
1 'polypeptide(L)'
;MALEVFAVFAVLLAPVFAEYARIRAKSARGFNLIFAAGTMFLLAWGFTVFSGTLAANIAPMGELLFDFIGWVLLLVGAITVALDLSKAKK
;
A
#
# COMPACT_ATOMS: atom_id res chain seq x y z
N MET A 1 0.09 15.14 -6.92
CA MET A 1 1.23 14.94 -5.99
C MET A 1 0.82 14.94 -4.52
N ALA A 2 0.33 16.03 -3.91
CA ALA A 2 0.03 16.00 -2.46
C ALA A 2 -1.03 14.95 -2.06
N LEU A 3 -2.05 14.76 -2.88
CA LEU A 3 -3.12 13.77 -2.67
C LEU A 3 -2.64 12.31 -2.69
N GLU A 4 -1.60 12.03 -3.48
CA GLU A 4 -0.95 10.72 -3.62
C GLU A 4 -0.22 10.37 -2.32
N VAL A 5 0.55 11.32 -1.78
CA VAL A 5 1.32 11.15 -0.55
C VAL A 5 0.41 10.84 0.63
N PHE A 6 -0.73 11.52 0.76
CA PHE A 6 -1.71 11.23 1.81
C PHE A 6 -2.33 9.83 1.66
N ALA A 7 -2.54 9.36 0.42
CA ALA A 7 -3.03 8.01 0.17
C ALA A 7 -2.00 6.95 0.62
N VAL A 8 -0.71 7.15 0.37
CA VAL A 8 0.36 6.25 0.85
C VAL A 8 0.35 6.13 2.37
N PHE A 9 0.28 7.26 3.08
CA PHE A 9 0.19 7.27 4.54
C PHE A 9 -1.11 6.61 5.04
N ALA A 10 -2.24 6.85 4.37
CA ALA A 10 -3.50 6.20 4.72
C ALA A 10 -3.40 4.67 4.60
N VAL A 11 -2.74 4.16 3.56
CA VAL A 11 -2.52 2.73 3.33
C VAL A 11 -1.59 2.13 4.39
N LEU A 12 -0.52 2.83 4.77
CA LEU A 12 0.41 2.39 5.83
C LEU A 12 -0.23 2.40 7.22
N LEU A 13 -1.13 3.34 7.47
CA LEU A 13 -1.84 3.47 8.75
C LEU A 13 -3.08 2.57 8.85
N ALA A 14 -3.60 2.06 7.73
CA ALA A 14 -4.75 1.14 7.70
C ALA A 14 -4.64 -0.03 8.71
N PRO A 15 -3.51 -0.78 8.82
CA PRO A 15 -3.36 -1.82 9.84
C PRO A 15 -3.38 -1.29 11.27
N VAL A 16 -2.85 -0.08 11.51
CA VAL A 16 -2.86 0.56 12.84
C VAL A 16 -4.30 0.87 13.25
N PHE A 17 -5.08 1.51 12.38
CA PHE A 17 -6.50 1.76 12.64
C PHE A 17 -7.31 0.47 12.79
N ALA A 18 -6.99 -0.58 12.02
CA ALA A 18 -7.62 -1.88 12.14
C ALA A 18 -7.33 -2.56 13.49
N GLU A 19 -6.17 -2.31 14.09
CA GLU A 19 -5.80 -2.79 15.42
C GLU A 19 -6.58 -2.05 16.51
N TYR A 20 -6.70 -0.72 16.41
CA TYR A 20 -7.56 0.09 17.28
C TYR A 20 -9.02 -0.35 17.22
N ALA A 21 -9.53 -0.71 16.03
CA ALA A 21 -10.88 -1.23 15.85
C ALA A 21 -11.04 -2.71 16.24
N ARG A 22 -9.98 -3.40 16.70
CA ARG A 22 -9.95 -4.83 17.03
C ARG A 22 -10.39 -5.76 15.89
N ILE A 23 -10.24 -5.32 14.64
CA ILE A 23 -10.57 -6.11 13.44
C ILE A 23 -9.33 -6.69 12.76
N ARG A 24 -8.13 -6.23 13.11
CA ARG A 24 -6.86 -6.69 12.52
C ARG A 24 -6.67 -8.20 12.65
N ALA A 25 -6.98 -8.77 13.82
CA ALA A 25 -6.83 -10.21 14.07
C ALA A 25 -7.72 -11.08 13.17
N LYS A 26 -8.84 -10.54 12.65
CA LYS A 26 -9.77 -11.27 11.78
C LYS A 26 -9.28 -11.38 10.34
N SER A 27 -8.39 -10.48 9.90
CA SER A 27 -7.85 -10.49 8.53
C SER A 27 -6.39 -10.01 8.50
N ALA A 28 -5.54 -10.63 9.33
CA ALA A 28 -4.13 -10.23 9.43
C ALA A 28 -3.41 -10.31 8.07
N ARG A 29 -3.76 -11.30 7.24
CA ARG A 29 -3.19 -11.45 5.89
C ARG A 29 -3.57 -10.29 4.97
N GLY A 30 -4.83 -9.87 4.96
CA GLY A 30 -5.29 -8.76 4.13
C GLY A 30 -4.65 -7.44 4.56
N PHE A 31 -4.58 -7.16 5.86
CA PHE A 31 -3.91 -5.97 6.37
C PHE A 31 -2.38 -5.96 6.15
N ASN A 32 -1.72 -7.12 6.16
CA ASN A 32 -0.30 -7.21 5.83
C ASN A 32 -0.03 -6.92 4.34
N LEU A 33 -0.94 -7.32 3.44
CA LEU A 33 -0.86 -6.98 2.01
C LEU A 33 -1.08 -5.48 1.78
N ILE A 34 -2.04 -4.87 2.49
CA ILE A 34 -2.26 -3.42 2.46
C ILE A 34 -1.02 -2.68 2.97
N PHE A 35 -0.40 -3.15 4.06
CA PHE A 35 0.84 -2.56 4.56
C PHE A 35 1.97 -2.66 3.53
N ALA A 36 2.17 -3.84 2.94
CA ALA A 36 3.17 -4.05 1.89
C ALA A 36 2.94 -3.15 0.67
N ALA A 37 1.69 -2.93 0.27
CA ALA A 37 1.33 -1.97 -0.78
C ALA A 37 1.78 -0.55 -0.43
N GLY A 38 1.52 -0.11 0.81
CA GLY A 38 1.99 1.18 1.32
C GLY A 38 3.51 1.34 1.26
N THR A 39 4.26 0.28 1.56
CA THR A 39 5.72 0.28 1.43
C THR A 39 6.17 0.40 -0.02
N MET A 40 5.48 -0.27 -0.95
CA MET A 40 5.78 -0.17 -2.39
C MET A 40 5.50 1.24 -2.92
N PHE A 41 4.40 1.87 -2.52
CA PHE A 41 4.13 3.26 -2.88
C PHE A 41 5.16 4.24 -2.29
N LEU A 42 5.65 3.99 -1.07
CA LEU A 42 6.76 4.77 -0.49
C LEU A 42 8.04 4.64 -1.33
N LEU A 43 8.36 3.43 -1.82
CA LEU A 43 9.50 3.20 -2.69
C LEU A 43 9.32 3.91 -4.04
N ALA A 44 8.14 3.83 -4.64
CA ALA A 44 7.80 4.55 -5.87
C ALA A 44 8.00 6.06 -5.69
N TRP A 45 7.50 6.62 -4.59
CA TRP A 45 7.71 8.03 -4.26
C TRP A 45 9.20 8.37 -4.07
N GLY A 46 9.99 7.48 -3.48
CA GLY A 46 11.44 7.64 -3.37
C GLY A 46 12.15 7.85 -4.72
N PHE A 47 11.67 7.21 -5.79
CA PHE A 47 12.20 7.43 -7.15
C PHE A 47 11.86 8.82 -7.71
N THR A 48 10.75 9.43 -7.30
CA THR A 48 10.39 10.81 -7.72
C THR A 48 11.28 11.88 -7.09
N VAL A 49 11.84 11.60 -5.91
CA VAL A 49 12.71 12.52 -5.16
C VAL A 49 14.17 12.40 -5.62
N PHE A 50 14.54 11.26 -6.22
CA PHE A 50 15.90 10.98 -6.65
C PHE A 50 16.24 11.69 -7.98
N SER A 51 16.84 12.88 -7.89
CA SER A 51 17.26 13.66 -9.07
C SER A 51 18.77 13.54 -9.31
N GLY A 52 19.14 12.78 -10.34
CA GLY A 52 20.53 12.63 -10.79
C GLY A 52 20.58 12.16 -12.24
N THR A 53 21.66 12.48 -12.96
CA THR A 53 21.81 12.16 -14.39
C THR A 53 21.81 10.66 -14.69
N LEU A 54 22.28 9.81 -13.76
CA LEU A 54 22.12 8.35 -13.82
C LEU A 54 20.68 7.88 -13.56
N ALA A 55 19.89 8.65 -12.80
CA ALA A 55 18.54 8.30 -12.40
C ALA A 55 17.49 8.66 -13.46
N ALA A 56 17.79 9.53 -14.43
CA ALA A 56 16.82 10.01 -15.42
C ALA A 56 16.16 8.89 -16.26
N ASN A 57 16.86 7.79 -16.52
CA ASN A 57 16.33 6.65 -17.29
C ASN A 57 15.77 5.52 -16.40
N ILE A 58 16.19 5.44 -15.14
CA ILE A 58 15.85 4.34 -14.23
C ILE A 58 14.70 4.73 -13.30
N ALA A 59 14.66 5.98 -12.85
CA ALA A 59 13.64 6.51 -11.95
C ALA A 59 12.21 6.34 -12.46
N PRO A 60 11.85 6.71 -13.71
CA PRO A 60 10.47 6.56 -14.16
C PRO A 60 10.05 5.09 -14.29
N MET A 61 10.99 4.21 -14.63
CA MET A 61 10.70 2.76 -14.74
C MET A 61 10.56 2.11 -13.36
N GLY A 62 11.38 2.54 -12.39
CA GLY A 62 11.27 2.13 -10.99
C GLY A 62 9.97 2.59 -10.35
N GLU A 63 9.64 3.88 -10.49
CA GLU A 63 8.38 4.47 -10.02
C GLU A 63 7.18 3.67 -10.53
N LEU A 64 7.08 3.47 -11.85
CA LEU A 64 5.95 2.78 -12.46
C LEU A 64 5.85 1.31 -12.02
N LEU A 65 6.98 0.62 -11.87
CA LEU A 65 6.99 -0.77 -11.41
C LEU A 65 6.47 -0.90 -9.97
N PHE A 66 7.01 -0.09 -9.05
CA PHE A 66 6.63 -0.14 -7.64
C PHE A 66 5.21 0.38 -7.40
N ASP A 67 4.78 1.40 -8.15
CA ASP A 67 3.41 1.89 -8.09
C ASP A 67 2.42 0.82 -8.57
N PHE A 68 2.69 0.17 -9.71
CA PHE A 68 1.86 -0.91 -10.21
C PHE A 68 1.75 -2.09 -9.23
N ILE A 69 2.88 -2.54 -8.68
CA ILE A 69 2.89 -3.62 -7.67
C ILE A 69 2.13 -3.19 -6.41
N GLY A 70 2.29 -1.94 -5.98
CA GLY A 70 1.57 -1.35 -4.86
C GLY A 70 0.06 -1.45 -5.06
N TRP A 71 -0.46 -1.04 -6.21
CA TRP A 71 -1.89 -1.12 -6.54
C TRP A 71 -2.43 -2.55 -6.55
N VAL A 72 -1.67 -3.49 -7.10
CA VAL A 72 -2.05 -4.91 -7.11
C VAL A 72 -2.17 -5.45 -5.68
N LEU A 73 -1.16 -5.19 -4.83
CA LEU A 73 -1.18 -5.62 -3.43
C LEU A 73 -2.29 -4.95 -2.63
N LEU A 74 -2.57 -3.67 -2.90
CA LEU A 74 -3.65 -2.92 -2.27
C LEU A 74 -5.01 -3.55 -2.58
N LEU A 75 -5.28 -3.83 -3.86
CA LEU A 75 -6.54 -4.44 -4.30
C LEU A 75 -6.73 -5.83 -3.71
N VAL A 76 -5.71 -6.68 -3.79
CA VAL A 76 -5.77 -8.05 -3.23
C VAL A 76 -5.96 -7.99 -1.71
N GLY A 77 -5.23 -7.12 -1.03
CA GLY A 77 -5.37 -6.89 0.41
C GLY A 77 -6.76 -6.40 0.81
N ALA A 78 -7.29 -5.39 0.11
CA ALA A 78 -8.62 -4.83 0.35
C ALA A 78 -9.73 -5.86 0.15
N ILE A 79 -9.68 -6.64 -0.94
CA ILE A 79 -10.63 -7.72 -1.21
C ILE A 79 -10.57 -8.79 -0.11
N THR A 80 -9.36 -9.18 0.31
CA THR A 80 -9.17 -10.17 1.36
C THR A 80 -9.79 -9.70 2.68
N VAL A 81 -9.52 -8.46 3.09
CA VAL A 81 -10.12 -7.85 4.30
C VAL A 81 -11.64 -7.82 4.19
N ALA A 82 -12.19 -7.38 3.05
CA ALA A 82 -13.64 -7.32 2.85
C ALA A 82 -14.30 -8.70 2.95
N LEU A 83 -13.70 -9.73 2.34
CA LEU A 83 -14.20 -11.10 2.39
C LEU A 83 -14.14 -11.69 3.80
N ASP A 84 -13.02 -11.52 4.50
CA ASP A 84 -12.83 -12.05 5.86
C ASP A 84 -13.80 -11.40 6.85
N LEU A 85 -13.97 -10.07 6.78
CA LEU A 85 -14.91 -9.34 7.63
C LEU A 85 -16.38 -9.66 7.30
N SER A 86 -16.70 -9.93 6.04
CA SER A 86 -18.04 -10.35 5.62
C SER A 86 -18.38 -11.75 6.14
N LYS A 87 -17.45 -12.70 6.06
CA LYS A 87 -17.63 -14.06 6.59
C LYS A 87 -17.73 -14.09 8.12
N ALA A 88 -16.99 -13.23 8.82
CA ALA A 88 -17.01 -13.15 10.29
C ALA A 88 -18.32 -12.59 10.89
N LYS A 89 -19.28 -12.15 10.05
CA LYS A 89 -20.60 -11.64 10.46
C LYS A 89 -21.71 -12.70 10.39
N LYS A 90 -21.43 -13.89 9.87
CA LYS A 90 -22.32 -15.08 9.91
C LYS A 90 -21.89 -15.99 11.05
#